data_AF-A0A5E4Z856-F1
#
_entry.id   AF-A0A5E4Z856-F1
#
_cell.length_a   1.000
_cell.length_b   1.000
_cell.length_c   1.000
_cell.angle_alpha   90.00
_cell.angle_beta   90.00
_cell.angle_gamma   90.00
#
_symmetry.space_group_name_H-M   'P 1'
#
loop_
_entity.id
_entity.type
_entity.pdbx_description
1 polymer ?
#
loop_
_entity_poly.entity_id
_entity_poly.type
_entity_poly.pdbx_seq_one_letter_code
_entity_poly.pdbx_strand_id
1 'polypeptide(L)'
;MLDAIFESKTIMDLLVKQLQTLGEGESERVLTRLMRRARSEQWSTTSLTRCLHVTRAFPHLGSLFVGLLQEIPGMQRPAALLPNIRDEAWAKGLLVAWASDTNSPQPVKNALKALQGKN
;
A
#
# COMPACT_ATOMS: atom_id res chain seq x y z
N MET A 1 -14.57 -8.00 -12.37
CA MET A 1 -13.15 -7.63 -12.15
C MET A 1 -12.97 -6.72 -10.95
N LEU A 2 -13.69 -5.59 -10.86
CA LEU A 2 -13.67 -4.74 -9.66
C LEU A 2 -14.10 -5.48 -8.38
N ASP A 3 -15.10 -6.36 -8.47
CA ASP A 3 -15.57 -7.14 -7.32
C ASP A 3 -14.49 -8.08 -6.77
N ALA A 4 -13.70 -8.71 -7.66
CA ALA A 4 -12.58 -9.55 -7.27
C ALA A 4 -11.48 -8.75 -6.54
N ILE A 5 -11.27 -7.48 -6.92
CA ILE A 5 -10.38 -6.59 -6.16
C ILE A 5 -10.97 -6.35 -4.78
N PHE A 6 -12.26 -6.07 -4.66
CA PHE A 6 -12.91 -5.79 -3.37
C PHE A 6 -12.84 -6.96 -2.38
N GLU A 7 -12.87 -8.20 -2.87
CA GLU A 7 -12.82 -9.42 -2.05
C GLU A 7 -11.40 -9.88 -1.67
N SER A 8 -10.38 -9.38 -2.37
CA SER A 8 -8.99 -9.79 -2.15
C SER A 8 -8.47 -9.40 -0.76
N LYS A 9 -7.96 -10.40 -0.02
CA LYS A 9 -7.33 -10.23 1.31
C LYS A 9 -5.79 -10.36 1.30
N THR A 10 -5.20 -10.79 0.20
CA THR A 10 -3.76 -11.00 0.02
C THR A 10 -3.34 -10.52 -1.37
N ILE A 11 -2.03 -10.35 -1.61
CA ILE A 11 -1.56 -10.09 -2.98
C ILE A 11 -1.66 -11.35 -3.84
N MET A 12 -2.11 -11.19 -5.08
CA MET A 12 -2.46 -12.26 -6.03
C MET A 12 -1.97 -11.82 -7.41
N ASP A 13 -0.96 -12.50 -7.94
CA ASP A 13 -0.34 -12.13 -9.21
C ASP A 13 -1.32 -12.19 -10.39
N LEU A 14 -2.32 -13.07 -10.34
CA LEU A 14 -3.39 -13.13 -11.33
C LEU A 14 -4.19 -11.81 -11.38
N LEU A 15 -4.48 -11.23 -10.23
CA LEU A 15 -5.24 -9.98 -10.15
C LEU A 15 -4.41 -8.80 -10.66
N VAL A 16 -3.11 -8.78 -10.37
CA VAL A 16 -2.17 -7.80 -10.92
C VAL A 16 -2.12 -7.90 -12.44
N LYS A 17 -2.02 -9.11 -13.01
CA LYS A 17 -2.05 -9.33 -14.47
C LYS A 17 -3.37 -8.89 -15.10
N GLN A 18 -4.50 -9.12 -14.44
CA GLN A 18 -5.81 -8.64 -14.91
C GLN A 18 -5.91 -7.12 -14.87
N LEU A 19 -5.36 -6.48 -13.84
CA LEU A 19 -5.31 -5.01 -13.75
C LEU A 19 -4.48 -4.40 -14.89
N GLN A 20 -3.38 -5.04 -15.29
CA GLN A 20 -2.53 -4.57 -16.40
C GLN A 20 -3.24 -4.50 -17.76
N THR A 21 -4.43 -5.12 -17.91
CA THR A 21 -5.23 -4.98 -19.15
C THR A 21 -6.02 -3.67 -19.20
N LEU A 22 -6.07 -2.90 -18.11
CA LEU A 22 -6.73 -1.60 -18.05
C LEU A 22 -5.84 -0.50 -18.63
N GLY A 23 -6.46 0.57 -19.14
CA GLY A 23 -5.73 1.79 -19.47
C GLY A 23 -5.25 2.52 -18.21
N GLU A 24 -4.22 3.37 -18.34
CA GLU A 24 -3.67 4.16 -17.21
C GLU A 24 -4.74 5.01 -16.52
N GLY A 25 -5.55 5.73 -17.30
CA GLY A 25 -6.63 6.57 -16.76
C GLY A 25 -7.75 5.78 -16.08
N GLU A 26 -8.02 4.55 -16.50
CA GLU A 26 -8.97 3.67 -15.81
C GLU A 26 -8.40 3.18 -14.48
N SER A 27 -7.12 2.82 -14.47
CA SER A 27 -6.41 2.32 -13.30
C SER A 27 -6.29 3.38 -12.20
N GLU A 28 -6.04 4.64 -12.57
CA GLU A 28 -6.06 5.76 -11.64
C GLU A 28 -7.46 5.96 -11.00
N ARG A 29 -8.52 5.85 -11.80
CA ARG A 29 -9.91 5.93 -11.30
C ARG A 29 -10.22 4.78 -10.33
N VAL A 30 -9.74 3.57 -10.63
CA VAL A 30 -9.89 2.40 -9.74
C VAL A 30 -9.15 2.65 -8.43
N LEU A 31 -7.88 3.05 -8.48
CA LEU A 31 -7.09 3.35 -7.29
C LEU A 31 -7.76 4.42 -6.44
N THR A 32 -8.23 5.52 -7.04
CA THR A 32 -8.93 6.60 -6.34
C THR A 32 -10.16 6.10 -5.58
N ARG A 33 -10.96 5.20 -6.18
CA ARG A 33 -12.13 4.59 -5.52
C ARG A 33 -11.70 3.70 -4.34
N LEU A 34 -10.66 2.89 -4.52
CA LEU A 34 -10.12 2.04 -3.46
C LEU A 34 -9.55 2.87 -2.29
N MET A 35 -8.88 3.98 -2.57
CA MET A 35 -8.36 4.90 -1.55
C MET A 35 -9.49 5.54 -0.74
N ARG A 36 -10.60 5.95 -1.39
CA ARG A 36 -11.78 6.46 -0.66
C ARG A 36 -12.33 5.40 0.29
N ARG A 37 -12.44 4.16 -0.18
CA ARG A 37 -12.91 3.03 0.63
C ARG A 37 -11.93 2.69 1.75
N ALA A 38 -10.62 2.76 1.52
CA ALA A 38 -9.60 2.53 2.54
C ALA A 38 -9.73 3.53 3.70
N ARG A 39 -10.01 4.80 3.43
CA ARG A 39 -10.30 5.79 4.47
C ARG A 39 -11.54 5.41 5.29
N SER A 40 -12.64 5.02 4.63
CA SER A 40 -13.86 4.57 5.31
C SER A 40 -13.66 3.30 6.13
N GLU A 41 -12.75 2.42 5.71
CA GLU A 41 -12.37 1.19 6.41
C GLU A 41 -11.18 1.37 7.36
N GLN A 42 -10.86 2.61 7.75
CA GLN A 42 -9.78 2.96 8.69
C GLN A 42 -8.43 2.34 8.32
N TRP A 43 -8.11 2.34 7.02
CA TRP A 43 -6.88 1.81 6.46
C TRP A 43 -6.58 0.36 6.87
N SER A 44 -7.63 -0.47 6.97
CA SER A 44 -7.48 -1.91 7.22
C SER A 44 -6.45 -2.54 6.28
N THR A 45 -5.71 -3.54 6.73
CA THR A 45 -4.71 -4.25 5.91
C THR A 45 -5.30 -4.73 4.59
N THR A 46 -6.54 -5.24 4.61
CA THR A 46 -7.28 -5.63 3.41
C THR A 46 -7.46 -4.46 2.44
N SER A 47 -7.92 -3.31 2.91
CA SER A 47 -8.14 -2.13 2.06
C SER A 47 -6.87 -1.61 1.40
N LEU A 48 -5.75 -1.63 2.13
CA LEU A 48 -4.45 -1.21 1.62
C LEU A 48 -3.86 -2.24 0.65
N THR A 49 -4.09 -3.53 0.90
CA THR A 49 -3.69 -4.62 0.00
C THR A 49 -4.37 -4.44 -1.36
N ARG A 50 -5.66 -4.08 -1.40
CA ARG A 50 -6.37 -3.75 -2.65
C ARG A 50 -5.74 -2.60 -3.42
N CYS A 51 -5.30 -1.55 -2.72
CA CYS A 51 -4.61 -0.43 -3.36
C CYS A 51 -3.25 -0.87 -3.92
N LEU A 52 -2.51 -1.70 -3.16
CA LEU A 52 -1.20 -2.21 -3.56
C LEU A 52 -1.25 -3.09 -4.82
N HIS A 53 -2.32 -3.86 -5.03
CA HIS A 53 -2.53 -4.59 -6.28
C HIS A 53 -2.51 -3.67 -7.50
N VAL A 54 -3.15 -2.49 -7.40
CA VAL A 54 -3.17 -1.52 -8.50
C VAL A 54 -1.81 -0.89 -8.71
N THR A 55 -1.08 -0.52 -7.65
CA THR A 55 0.25 0.06 -7.82
C THR A 55 1.30 -0.96 -8.27
N ARG A 56 1.12 -2.25 -8.02
CA ARG A 56 1.96 -3.29 -8.64
C ARG A 56 1.70 -3.45 -10.14
N ALA A 57 0.45 -3.30 -10.57
CA ALA A 57 0.11 -3.28 -11.99
C ALA A 57 0.58 -1.99 -12.67
N PHE A 58 0.50 -0.86 -11.96
CA PHE A 58 0.83 0.48 -12.45
C PHE A 58 1.73 1.24 -11.44
N PRO A 59 3.06 1.01 -11.46
CA PRO A 59 3.98 1.59 -10.48
C PRO A 59 4.01 3.11 -10.45
N HIS A 60 3.67 3.79 -11.55
CA HIS A 60 3.58 5.26 -11.61
C HIS A 60 2.52 5.84 -10.67
N LEU A 61 1.49 5.05 -10.30
CA LEU A 61 0.46 5.43 -9.34
C LEU A 61 0.92 5.29 -7.88
N GLY A 62 2.15 4.82 -7.65
CA GLY A 62 2.72 4.67 -6.31
C GLY A 62 2.72 5.97 -5.51
N SER A 63 2.91 7.12 -6.15
CA SER A 63 2.88 8.44 -5.49
C SER A 63 1.50 8.77 -4.88
N LEU A 64 0.41 8.42 -5.58
CA LEU A 64 -0.94 8.57 -5.05
C LEU A 64 -1.16 7.67 -3.83
N PHE A 65 -0.66 6.44 -3.88
CA PHE A 65 -0.77 5.53 -2.76
C PHE A 65 0.06 5.97 -1.55
N VAL A 66 1.26 6.53 -1.77
CA VAL A 66 2.04 7.18 -0.70
C VAL A 66 1.24 8.28 -0.02
N GLY A 67 0.53 9.12 -0.80
CA GLY A 67 -0.36 10.14 -0.25
C GLY A 67 -1.40 9.56 0.71
N LEU A 68 -2.08 8.47 0.34
CA LEU A 68 -3.00 7.78 1.25
C LEU A 68 -2.30 7.24 2.50
N LEU A 69 -1.11 6.65 2.36
CA LEU A 69 -0.38 6.08 3.49
C LEU A 69 0.07 7.16 4.47
N GLN A 70 0.42 8.35 4.00
CA GLN A 70 0.80 9.49 4.84
C GLN A 70 -0.36 10.00 5.71
N GLU A 71 -1.61 9.76 5.31
CA GLU A 71 -2.79 10.11 6.12
C GLU A 71 -2.99 9.17 7.32
N ILE A 72 -2.34 8.01 7.34
CA ILE A 72 -2.49 7.03 8.42
C ILE A 72 -1.88 7.60 9.71
N PRO A 73 -2.67 7.75 10.80
CA PRO A 73 -2.14 8.17 12.09
C PRO A 73 -1.00 7.26 12.53
N GLY A 74 0.06 7.83 13.14
CA GLY A 74 1.26 7.08 13.52
C GLY A 74 0.94 5.74 14.20
N MET A 75 0.08 5.79 15.22
CA MET A 75 -0.35 4.65 16.03
C MET A 75 -1.13 3.55 15.27
N GLN A 76 -1.65 3.86 14.08
CA GLN A 76 -2.47 2.95 13.26
C GLN A 76 -1.72 2.38 12.04
N ARG A 77 -0.42 2.68 11.91
CA ARG A 77 0.39 2.21 10.77
C ARG A 77 0.46 0.68 10.73
N PRO A 78 0.08 0.03 9.61
CA PRO A 78 -0.04 -1.42 9.55
C PRO A 78 1.31 -2.08 9.27
N ALA A 79 1.90 -2.68 10.31
CA ALA A 79 3.17 -3.42 10.18
C ALA A 79 3.10 -4.55 9.14
N ALA A 80 1.92 -5.17 8.97
CA ALA A 80 1.69 -6.25 7.98
C ALA A 80 1.84 -5.79 6.52
N LEU A 81 1.73 -4.49 6.23
CA LEU A 81 1.93 -3.97 4.87
C LEU A 81 3.41 -3.88 4.50
N LEU A 82 4.29 -3.62 5.47
CA LEU A 82 5.69 -3.25 5.23
C LEU A 82 6.47 -4.27 4.38
N PRO A 83 6.36 -5.60 4.59
CA PRO A 83 7.06 -6.57 3.75
C PRO A 83 6.64 -6.49 2.27
N ASN A 84 5.42 -6.02 1.98
CA ASN A 84 4.88 -5.98 0.63
C ASN A 84 5.27 -4.72 -0.15
N ILE A 85 5.71 -3.67 0.53
CA ILE A 85 6.06 -2.37 -0.08
C ILE A 85 7.55 -2.01 0.07
N ARG A 86 8.33 -2.79 0.81
CA ARG A 86 9.75 -2.48 1.08
C ARG A 86 10.63 -2.38 -0.17
N ASP A 87 10.33 -3.19 -1.18
CA ASP A 87 11.11 -3.32 -2.40
C ASP A 87 10.58 -2.38 -3.50
N GLU A 88 9.49 -1.66 -3.21
CA GLU A 88 8.85 -0.72 -4.11
C GLU A 88 9.59 0.62 -4.10
N ALA A 89 10.09 1.06 -5.27
CA ALA A 89 10.87 2.30 -5.38
C ALA A 89 10.12 3.53 -4.85
N TRP A 90 8.81 3.59 -5.07
CA TRP A 90 7.94 4.68 -4.63
C TRP A 90 7.76 4.72 -3.10
N ALA A 91 8.02 3.63 -2.37
CA ALA A 91 7.79 3.54 -0.93
C ALA A 91 9.00 3.98 -0.08
N LYS A 92 10.20 4.08 -0.66
CA LYS A 92 11.45 4.29 0.09
C LYS A 92 11.40 5.51 1.02
N GLY A 93 10.98 6.66 0.50
CA GLY A 93 10.88 7.90 1.28
C GLY A 93 9.87 7.79 2.43
N LEU A 94 8.72 7.14 2.18
CA LEU A 94 7.70 6.89 3.20
C LEU A 94 8.23 6.02 4.34
N LEU A 95 8.93 4.93 4.02
CA LEU A 95 9.47 3.99 5.01
C LEU A 95 10.53 4.64 5.90
N VAL A 96 11.38 5.50 5.33
CA VAL A 96 12.37 6.30 6.08
C VAL A 96 11.65 7.29 7.02
N ALA A 97 10.62 7.98 6.54
CA ALA A 97 9.83 8.89 7.37
C ALA A 97 9.15 8.15 8.53
N TRP A 98 8.52 7.00 8.27
CA TRP A 98 7.87 6.19 9.30
C TRP A 98 8.84 5.60 10.32
N ALA A 99 10.06 5.25 9.91
CA ALA A 99 11.09 4.75 10.82
C ALA A 99 11.56 5.83 11.80
N SER A 100 11.58 7.09 11.34
CA SER A 100 12.05 8.25 12.10
C SER A 100 10.95 8.89 12.96
N ASP A 101 9.68 8.54 12.72
CA ASP A 101 8.54 9.08 13.47
C ASP A 101 8.42 8.46 14.87
N THR A 102 8.43 9.32 15.89
CA THR A 102 8.30 8.92 17.29
C THR A 102 6.95 8.26 17.58
N ASN A 103 5.90 8.63 16.85
CA ASN A 103 4.54 8.10 17.01
C ASN A 103 4.31 6.76 16.30
N SER A 104 5.28 6.24 15.54
CA SER A 104 5.19 4.89 14.97
C SER A 104 5.23 3.82 16.08
N PRO A 105 4.29 2.85 16.09
CA PRO A 105 4.30 1.73 17.01
C PRO A 105 5.61 0.94 16.97
N GLN A 106 5.98 0.35 18.10
CA GLN A 106 7.20 -0.46 18.19
C GLN A 106 7.24 -1.62 17.16
N PRO A 107 6.13 -2.34 16.86
CA PRO A 107 6.14 -3.36 15.80
C PRO A 107 6.50 -2.82 14.41
N VAL A 108 6.04 -1.61 14.07
CA VAL A 108 6.36 -0.93 12.80
C VAL A 108 7.85 -0.56 12.77
N LYS A 109 8.36 0.05 13.84
CA LYS A 109 9.79 0.39 13.97
C LYS A 109 10.67 -0.87 13.90
N ASN A 110 10.29 -1.95 14.57
CA ASN A 110 11.02 -3.22 14.54
C ASN A 110 11.02 -3.83 13.14
N ALA A 111 9.88 -3.85 12.47
CA ALA A 111 9.78 -4.31 11.09
C ALA A 111 10.68 -3.47 10.17
N LEU A 112 10.62 -2.13 10.24
CA LEU A 112 11.48 -1.24 9.45
C LEU A 112 12.98 -1.45 9.72
N LYS A 113 13.39 -1.65 10.98
CA LYS A 113 14.78 -2.00 11.32
C LYS A 113 15.21 -3.36 10.75
N ALA A 114 14.34 -4.37 10.85
CA ALA A 114 14.60 -5.69 10.29
C ALA A 114 14.72 -5.67 8.75
N LEU A 115 14.09 -4.69 8.10
CA LEU A 115 14.23 -4.45 6.67
C LEU A 115 15.56 -3.77 6.31
N GLN A 116 16.10 -2.91 7.18
CA GLN A 116 17.40 -2.24 6.98
C GLN A 116 18.60 -3.15 7.24
N GLY A 117 18.47 -4.15 8.12
CA GLY A 117 19.53 -5.09 8.48
C GLY A 117 19.70 -6.31 7.55
N LYS A 118 19.00 -6.36 6.41
CA LYS A 118 19.05 -7.47 5.43
C LYS A 118 19.82 -7.15 4.15
N ASN A 119 20.79 -6.23 4.22
CA ASN A 119 21.73 -5.94 3.13
C ASN A 119 22.93 -6.90 3.16
#